data_AF-A0A3D3KK51-F1
#
_entry.id   AF-A0A3D3KK51-F1
#
_cell.length_a   1.000
_cell.length_b   1.000
_cell.length_c   1.000
_cell.angle_alpha   90.00
_cell.angle_beta   90.00
_cell.angle_gamma   90.00
#
_symmetry.space_group_name_H-M   'P 1'
#
loop_
_entity.id
_entity.type
_entity.pdbx_description
1 polymer ?
#
loop_
_entity_poly.entity_id
_entity_poly.type
_entity_poly.pdbx_seq_one_letter_code
_entity_poly.pdbx_strand_id
1 'polypeptide(L)'
;MRSGMRPAEERLFLCEVLNRLLNKGVVVAGDVTISLADVDLIWIGLRLVVTSVETLRKNMLEKLNSEDVLGQDVEYALEYMKNAGRK
;
A
#
# COMPACT_ATOMS: atom_id res chain seq x y z
N MET A 1 -31.18 -4.58 -30.23
CA MET A 1 -31.47 -4.79 -28.80
C MET A 1 -30.31 -4.24 -27.99
N ARG A 2 -30.46 -3.08 -27.34
CA ARG A 2 -29.50 -2.60 -26.34
C ARG A 2 -29.99 -3.13 -25.00
N SER A 3 -29.41 -4.24 -24.54
CA SER A 3 -29.66 -4.72 -23.18
C SER A 3 -29.01 -3.72 -22.23
N GLY A 4 -29.82 -2.85 -21.62
CA GLY A 4 -29.37 -2.08 -20.47
C GLY A 4 -29.03 -3.05 -19.35
N MET A 5 -27.90 -2.83 -18.69
CA MET A 5 -27.51 -3.59 -17.50
C MET A 5 -28.60 -3.40 -16.44
N ARG A 6 -29.04 -4.49 -15.80
CA ARG A 6 -30.06 -4.40 -14.77
C ARG A 6 -29.48 -3.66 -13.55
N PRO A 7 -30.25 -2.88 -12.78
CA PRO A 7 -29.72 -2.09 -11.66
C PRO A 7 -28.93 -2.91 -10.62
N ALA A 8 -29.28 -4.19 -10.44
CA ALA A 8 -28.55 -5.11 -9.57
C ALA A 8 -27.17 -5.51 -10.13
N GLU A 9 -27.07 -5.70 -11.44
CA GLU A 9 -25.82 -6.02 -12.12
C GLU A 9 -24.87 -4.82 -12.12
N GLU A 10 -25.39 -3.60 -12.26
CA GLU A 10 -24.61 -2.36 -12.21
C GLU A 10 -23.97 -2.13 -10.83
N ARG A 11 -24.70 -2.41 -9.74
CA ARG A 11 -24.13 -2.36 -8.38
C ARG A 11 -23.03 -3.39 -8.19
N LEU A 12 -23.24 -4.63 -8.63
CA LEU A 12 -22.23 -5.67 -8.55
C LEU A 12 -20.96 -5.29 -9.33
N PHE A 13 -21.14 -4.70 -10.51
CA PHE A 13 -20.03 -4.20 -11.32
C PHE A 13 -19.25 -3.08 -10.62
N LEU A 14 -19.93 -2.10 -10.03
CA LEU A 14 -19.27 -1.03 -9.27
C LEU A 14 -18.54 -1.57 -8.04
N CYS A 15 -19.15 -2.50 -7.30
CA CYS A 15 -18.52 -3.15 -6.16
C CYS A 15 -17.24 -3.90 -6.58
N GLU A 16 -17.30 -4.64 -7.69
CA GLU A 16 -16.13 -5.37 -8.22
C GLU A 16 -15.02 -4.41 -8.65
N VAL A 17 -15.36 -3.33 -9.36
CA VAL A 17 -14.38 -2.31 -9.76
C VAL A 17 -13.76 -1.64 -8.54
N LEU A 18 -14.56 -1.23 -7.56
CA LEU A 18 -14.07 -0.61 -6.32
C LEU A 18 -13.14 -1.57 -5.56
N ASN A 19 -13.54 -2.83 -5.41
CA ASN A 19 -12.74 -3.85 -4.74
C ASN A 19 -11.38 -4.02 -5.43
N ARG A 20 -11.36 -4.08 -6.77
CA ARG A 20 -10.13 -4.14 -7.56
C ARG A 20 -9.24 -2.92 -7.40
N LEU A 21 -9.81 -1.72 -7.34
CA LEU A 21 -9.07 -0.49 -7.11
C LEU A 21 -8.44 -0.48 -5.71
N LEU A 22 -9.21 -0.84 -4.67
CA LEU A 22 -8.72 -0.89 -3.29
C LEU A 22 -7.65 -1.96 -3.08
N ASN A 23 -7.73 -3.09 -3.78
CA ASN A 23 -6.71 -4.15 -3.73
C ASN A 23 -5.38 -3.74 -4.38
N LYS A 24 -5.40 -2.88 -5.40
CA LYS A 24 -4.18 -2.33 -6.01
C LYS A 24 -3.67 -1.07 -5.31
N GLY A 25 -4.57 -0.34 -4.65
CA GLY A 25 -4.33 1.00 -4.17
C GLY A 25 -4.64 2.05 -5.24
N VAL A 26 -5.18 3.19 -4.80
CA VAL A 26 -5.46 4.36 -5.64
C VAL A 26 -4.83 5.60 -5.01
N VAL A 27 -4.33 6.51 -5.83
CA VAL A 27 -3.82 7.81 -5.38
C VAL A 27 -4.88 8.87 -5.64
N VAL A 28 -5.26 9.61 -4.60
CA VAL A 28 -6.15 10.77 -4.67
C VAL A 28 -5.31 12.02 -4.52
N ALA A 29 -5.32 12.89 -5.53
CA ALA A 29 -4.70 14.20 -5.47
C ALA A 29 -5.77 15.26 -5.20
N GLY A 30 -5.45 16.22 -4.36
CA GLY A 30 -6.31 17.37 -4.08
C GLY A 30 -5.50 18.46 -3.41
N ASP A 31 -6.19 19.49 -2.96
CA ASP A 31 -5.58 20.60 -2.28
C ASP A 31 -6.48 21.13 -1.18
N VAL A 32 -5.86 21.73 -0.17
CA VAL A 32 -6.53 22.36 0.96
C VAL A 32 -5.99 23.76 1.11
N THR A 33 -6.92 24.71 1.21
CA THR A 33 -6.61 26.10 1.52
C THR A 33 -7.08 26.41 2.94
N ILE A 34 -6.20 27.00 3.75
CA ILE A 34 -6.54 27.51 5.08
C ILE A 34 -6.72 29.02 4.94
N SER A 35 -7.93 29.48 5.24
CA SER A 35 -8.32 30.88 5.09
C SER A 35 -8.78 31.48 6.43
N LEU A 36 -8.52 32.78 6.62
CA LEU A 36 -8.97 33.54 7.78
C LEU A 36 -9.55 34.87 7.32
N ALA A 37 -10.77 35.18 7.75
CA ALA A 37 -11.45 36.44 7.42
C ALA A 37 -11.42 36.76 5.90
N ASP A 38 -11.81 35.79 5.08
CA ASP A 38 -11.84 35.87 3.61
C ASP A 38 -10.47 36.04 2.93
N VAL A 39 -9.38 35.85 3.67
CA VAL A 39 -8.02 35.84 3.13
C VAL A 39 -7.45 34.42 3.15
N ASP A 40 -7.02 33.94 2.00
CA ASP A 40 -6.30 32.67 1.88
C ASP A 40 -4.87 32.81 2.42
N LEU A 41 -4.52 32.01 3.43
CA LEU A 41 -3.23 32.08 4.11
C LEU A 41 -2.25 31.02 3.59
N ILE A 42 -2.72 29.78 3.49
CA ILE A 42 -1.86 28.63 3.21
C ILE A 42 -2.56 27.74 2.19
N TRP A 43 -1.84 27.38 1.12
CA TRP A 43 -2.25 26.37 0.16
C TRP A 43 -1.38 25.11 0.33
N ILE A 44 -2.02 23.95 0.47
CA ILE A 44 -1.37 22.67 0.68
C ILE A 44 -1.84 21.70 -0.40
N GLY A 45 -0.91 21.24 -1.23
CA GLY A 45 -1.16 20.11 -2.12
C GLY A 45 -1.18 18.79 -1.34
N LEU A 46 -2.26 18.02 -1.47
CA LEU A 46 -2.45 16.73 -0.82
C LEU A 46 -2.40 15.59 -1.84
N ARG A 47 -1.66 14.54 -1.50
CA ARG A 47 -1.67 13.26 -2.22
C ARG A 47 -1.89 12.16 -1.20
N LEU A 48 -3.02 11.48 -1.30
CA LEU A 48 -3.42 10.40 -0.41
C LEU A 48 -3.37 9.08 -1.16
N VAL A 49 -2.86 8.03 -0.50
CA VAL A 49 -2.96 6.66 -1.02
C VAL A 49 -4.08 5.96 -0.26
N VAL A 50 -5.04 5.42 -0.99
CA VAL A 50 -6.19 4.70 -0.45
C VAL A 50 -6.10 3.25 -0.90
N THR A 51 -6.19 2.31 0.04
CA THR A 51 -6.16 0.87 -0.21
C THR A 51 -7.06 0.15 0.80
N SER A 52 -7.35 -1.14 0.59
CA SER A 52 -8.07 -1.93 1.57
C SER A 52 -7.22 -2.16 2.83
N VAL A 53 -7.87 -2.26 3.99
CA VAL A 53 -7.18 -2.55 5.26
C VAL A 53 -6.49 -3.91 5.21
N GLU A 54 -7.09 -4.89 4.53
CA GLU A 54 -6.53 -6.22 4.33
C GLU A 54 -5.23 -6.16 3.52
N THR A 55 -5.24 -5.46 2.39
CA THR A 55 -4.05 -5.24 1.55
C THR A 55 -2.94 -4.56 2.32
N LEU A 56 -3.27 -3.52 3.11
CA LEU A 56 -2.28 -2.82 3.94
C LEU A 56 -1.64 -3.75 4.98
N ARG A 57 -2.45 -4.52 5.72
CA ARG A 57 -1.95 -5.47 6.73
C ARG A 57 -1.08 -6.55 6.11
N LYS A 58 -1.50 -7.14 4.98
CA LYS A 58 -0.72 -8.16 4.27
C LYS A 58 0.67 -7.63 3.91
N ASN A 59 0.74 -6.47 3.27
CA ASN A 59 2.01 -5.86 2.86
C ASN A 59 2.89 -5.49 4.06
N MET A 60 2.30 -5.09 5.19
CA MET A 60 3.06 -4.81 6.41
C MET A 60 3.65 -6.09 7.01
N LEU A 61 2.86 -7.15 7.13
CA LEU A 61 3.30 -8.43 7.67
C LEU A 61 4.39 -9.08 6.80
N GLU A 62 4.25 -9.00 5.46
CA GLU A 62 5.30 -9.45 4.53
C GLU A 62 6.63 -8.70 4.76
N LYS A 63 6.59 -7.39 5.02
CA LYS A 63 7.79 -6.59 5.31
C LYS A 63 8.46 -6.92 6.64
N LEU A 64 7.70 -7.37 7.62
CA LEU A 64 8.22 -7.76 8.93
C LEU A 64 8.86 -9.16 8.88
N ASN A 65 8.35 -10.05 8.04
CA ASN A 65 8.94 -11.38 7.84
C ASN A 65 10.18 -11.37 6.96
N SER A 66 10.46 -10.26 6.26
CA SER A 66 11.69 -10.09 5.45
C SER A 66 12.90 -9.61 6.27
N GLU A 67 13.01 -9.97 7.55
CA GLU A 67 14.21 -9.83 8.39
C GLU A 67 15.39 -10.74 7.95
N ASP A 68 15.53 -11.02 6.65
CA ASP A 68 16.65 -11.78 6.06
C ASP A 68 17.91 -10.92 5.82
N VAL A 69 17.95 -9.66 6.29
CA VAL A 69 19.17 -8.84 6.18
C VAL A 69 20.15 -9.15 7.33
N LEU A 70 19.68 -9.64 8.47
CA LEU A 70 20.55 -10.04 9.60
C LEU A 70 21.01 -11.51 9.51
N GLY A 71 20.31 -12.35 8.76
CA GLY A 71 20.66 -13.76 8.59
C GLY A 71 21.91 -13.96 7.73
N GLN A 72 22.06 -13.17 6.66
CA GLN A 72 23.16 -13.37 5.71
C GLN A 72 24.53 -13.06 6.33
N ASP A 73 24.65 -12.01 7.14
CA ASP A 73 25.91 -11.64 7.78
C ASP A 73 26.31 -12.60 8.92
N VAL A 74 25.32 -13.10 9.69
CA VAL A 74 25.57 -14.03 10.79
C VAL A 74 25.90 -15.44 10.27
N GLU A 75 25.18 -15.93 9.26
CA GLU A 75 25.44 -17.24 8.64
C GLU A 75 26.85 -17.29 8.01
N TYR A 76 27.25 -16.21 7.31
CA TYR A 76 28.59 -16.08 6.74
C TYR A 76 29.68 -16.06 7.84
N ALA A 77 29.46 -15.31 8.92
CA ALA A 77 30.38 -15.27 10.06
C ALA A 77 30.50 -16.63 10.76
N LEU A 78 29.40 -17.36 10.91
CA LEU A 78 29.39 -18.71 11.46
C LEU A 78 30.13 -19.71 10.57
N GLU A 79 29.94 -19.63 9.25
CA GLU A 79 30.67 -20.47 8.31
C GLU A 79 32.18 -20.18 8.31
N TYR A 80 32.57 -18.90 8.42
CA TYR A 80 33.96 -18.51 8.62
C TYR A 80 34.55 -19.10 9.91
N MET A 81 33.84 -18.99 11.04
CA MET A 81 34.32 -19.53 12.32
C MET A 81 34.40 -21.06 12.30
N LYS A 82 33.44 -21.74 11.67
CA LYS A 82 33.40 -23.20 11.56
C LYS A 82 34.56 -23.76 10.74
N ASN A 83 35.00 -23.03 9.71
CA ASN A 83 36.11 -23.43 8.86
C ASN A 83 37.48 -22.98 9.40
N ALA A 84 37.53 -22.01 10.32
CA ALA A 84 38.77 -21.54 10.95
C ALA A 84 39.42 -22.58 11.90
N GLY A 85 38.65 -23.52 12.46
CA GLY A 85 39.13 -24.57 13.36
C GLY A 85 39.76 -25.79 12.67
N ARG A 86 39.95 -25.76 11.35
CA ARG A 86 40.48 -26.89 10.56
C ARG A 86 41.79 -26.51 9.85
N LYS A 87 42.79 -26.04 10.60
CA LYS A 87 44.20 -25.99 10.19
C LYS A 87 45.10 -26.40 11.34
#